data_AF-A0AAD7K4Q8-F1
#
_entry.id   AF-A0AAD7K4Q8-F1
#
_cell.length_a   1.000
_cell.length_b   1.000
_cell.length_c   1.000
_cell.angle_alpha   90.00
_cell.angle_beta   90.00
_cell.angle_gamma   90.00
#
_symmetry.space_group_name_H-M   'P 1'
#
loop_
_entity.id
_entity.type
_entity.pdbx_description
1 polymer ?
#
loop_
_entity_poly.entity_id
_entity_poly.type
_entity_poly.pdbx_seq_one_letter_code
_entity_poly.pdbx_strand_id
1 'polypeptide(L)'
;MFADEVSAWIPAEDPGLLRVSYAIIYEITRYLARHGDDSDGYLVFMNSDAPEDSNLALARKSIFRLTEILVAYLSAVSPSSPLRQAHSGIFDLLGALEPLYIIYDESEWRFFWSRAQPVILELGVQLDQAGFGGD
;
A
#
# COMPACT_ATOMS: atom_id res chain seq x y z
N MET A 1 -5.67 -0.59 -16.28
CA MET A 1 -6.89 0.16 -16.65
C MET A 1 -7.30 1.19 -15.59
N PHE A 2 -7.05 0.99 -14.29
CA PHE A 2 -7.37 1.97 -13.24
C PHE A 2 -6.38 3.15 -13.10
N ALA A 3 -5.13 3.02 -13.54
CA ALA A 3 -4.13 4.09 -13.43
C ALA A 3 -4.41 5.30 -14.34
N ASP A 4 -5.01 5.07 -15.51
CA ASP A 4 -5.24 6.14 -16.51
C ASP A 4 -6.39 7.07 -16.12
N GLU A 5 -7.45 6.57 -15.45
CA GLU A 5 -8.61 7.39 -15.08
C GLU A 5 -8.37 8.27 -13.84
N VAL A 6 -7.52 7.82 -12.91
CA VAL A 6 -7.18 8.57 -11.69
C VAL A 6 -6.16 9.68 -11.98
N SER A 7 -5.32 9.51 -12.99
CA SER A 7 -4.26 10.45 -13.40
C SER A 7 -4.81 11.79 -13.93
N ALA A 8 -6.03 11.83 -14.45
CA ALA A 8 -6.57 13.02 -15.13
C ALA A 8 -6.96 14.19 -14.20
N TRP A 9 -7.10 13.97 -12.89
CA TRP A 9 -7.66 14.95 -11.96
C TRP A 9 -6.76 15.37 -10.79
N ILE A 10 -5.61 14.71 -10.60
CA ILE A 10 -4.70 15.05 -9.50
C ILE A 10 -3.44 15.71 -10.09
N PRO A 11 -3.08 16.93 -9.67
CA PRO A 11 -1.83 17.53 -10.10
C PRO A 11 -0.67 16.60 -9.74
N ALA A 12 0.17 16.25 -10.72
CA ALA A 12 1.32 15.34 -10.58
C ALA A 12 2.39 15.82 -9.56
N GLU A 13 2.16 16.94 -8.89
CA GLU A 13 3.05 17.56 -7.90
C GLU A 13 2.32 17.87 -6.59
N ASP A 14 1.07 17.41 -6.41
CA ASP A 14 0.30 17.66 -5.18
C ASP A 14 0.88 16.83 -4.01
N PRO A 15 1.42 17.46 -2.95
CA PRO A 15 1.83 16.75 -1.74
C PRO A 15 0.67 16.01 -1.05
N GLY A 16 -0.58 16.36 -1.40
CA GLY A 16 -1.79 15.62 -1.03
C GLY A 16 -1.73 14.15 -1.42
N LEU A 17 -1.06 13.79 -2.53
CA LEU A 17 -0.86 12.38 -2.91
C LEU A 17 -0.08 11.60 -1.83
N LEU A 18 0.95 12.20 -1.24
CA LEU A 18 1.73 11.57 -0.17
C LEU A 18 0.92 11.43 1.12
N ARG A 19 0.09 12.43 1.45
CA ARG A 19 -0.83 12.35 2.60
C ARG A 19 -1.88 11.26 2.43
N VAL A 20 -2.45 11.14 1.24
CA VAL A 20 -3.44 10.09 0.95
C VAL A 20 -2.78 8.71 1.00
N SER A 21 -1.55 8.58 0.46
CA SER A 21 -0.74 7.36 0.59
C SER A 21 -0.52 6.96 2.05
N TYR A 22 -0.20 7.92 2.92
CA TYR A 22 -0.11 7.65 4.36
C TYR A 22 -1.43 7.17 4.94
N ALA A 23 -2.54 7.85 4.64
CA ALA A 23 -3.86 7.47 5.14
C ALA A 23 -4.26 6.04 4.73
N ILE A 24 -3.90 5.62 3.50
CA ILE A 24 -4.10 4.24 3.04
C ILE A 24 -3.29 3.24 3.88
N ILE A 25 -2.00 3.53 4.11
CA ILE A 25 -1.12 2.68 4.92
C ILE A 25 -1.63 2.61 6.37
N TYR A 26 -2.08 3.73 6.92
CA TYR A 26 -2.69 3.79 8.24
C TYR A 26 -3.93 2.89 8.33
N GLU A 27 -4.82 2.89 7.33
CA GLU A 27 -5.99 2.01 7.34
C GLU A 27 -5.62 0.53 7.21
N ILE A 28 -4.61 0.19 6.39
CA ILE A 28 -4.08 -1.19 6.31
C ILE A 28 -3.54 -1.63 7.67
N THR A 29 -2.68 -0.83 8.30
CA THR A 29 -2.06 -1.18 9.58
C THR A 29 -3.10 -1.25 10.71
N ARG A 30 -4.04 -0.30 10.75
CA ARG A 30 -5.15 -0.31 11.71
C ARG A 30 -6.04 -1.54 11.55
N TYR A 31 -6.35 -1.96 10.32
CA TYR A 31 -7.10 -3.18 10.08
C TYR A 31 -6.37 -4.41 10.63
N LEU A 32 -5.07 -4.53 10.35
CA LEU A 32 -4.26 -5.66 10.82
C LEU A 32 -4.09 -5.66 12.34
N ALA A 33 -3.97 -4.49 12.96
CA ALA A 33 -3.84 -4.35 14.41
C ALA A 33 -5.09 -4.85 15.16
N ARG A 34 -6.29 -4.80 14.56
CA ARG A 34 -7.50 -5.42 15.14
C ARG A 34 -7.37 -6.93 15.32
N HIS A 35 -6.47 -7.55 14.55
CA HIS A 35 -6.14 -8.97 14.64
C HIS A 35 -4.81 -9.20 15.37
N GLY A 36 -4.18 -8.15 15.92
CA GLY A 36 -2.85 -8.21 16.54
C GLY A 36 -2.85 -8.50 18.04
N ASP A 37 -3.92 -8.13 18.75
CA ASP A 37 -4.08 -8.47 20.19
C ASP A 37 -4.32 -9.98 20.40
N ASP A 38 -4.77 -10.66 19.35
CA ASP A 38 -4.91 -12.11 19.26
C ASP A 38 -3.89 -12.62 18.24
N SER A 39 -2.72 -13.08 18.70
CA SER A 39 -1.66 -13.60 17.81
C SER A 39 -2.17 -14.66 16.84
N ASP A 40 -3.22 -15.40 17.24
CA ASP A 40 -3.84 -16.42 16.40
C ASP A 40 -4.63 -15.77 15.25
N GLY A 41 -5.25 -14.61 15.47
CA GLY A 41 -5.96 -13.84 14.46
C GLY A 41 -5.06 -13.37 13.32
N TYR A 42 -3.87 -12.82 13.63
CA TYR A 42 -2.89 -12.46 12.61
C TYR A 42 -2.37 -13.70 11.87
N LEU A 43 -2.06 -14.78 12.57
CA LEU A 43 -1.59 -16.02 11.94
C LEU A 43 -2.64 -16.66 11.04
N VAL A 44 -3.92 -16.60 11.41
CA VAL A 44 -5.06 -17.02 10.58
C VAL A 44 -5.17 -16.14 9.34
N PHE A 45 -5.11 -14.82 9.53
CA PHE A 45 -5.13 -13.87 8.42
C PHE A 45 -4.02 -14.13 7.40
N MET A 46 -2.86 -14.56 7.88
CA MET A 46 -1.69 -14.88 7.07
C MET A 46 -1.76 -16.23 6.37
N ASN A 47 -2.13 -17.28 7.10
CA ASN A 47 -1.84 -18.65 6.68
C ASN A 47 -3.06 -19.47 6.28
N SER A 48 -4.26 -19.06 6.68
CA SER A 48 -5.46 -19.84 6.42
C SER A 48 -5.88 -19.78 4.96
N ASP A 49 -6.47 -20.88 4.48
CA ASP A 49 -7.18 -20.88 3.22
C ASP A 49 -8.39 -19.94 3.31
N ALA A 50 -8.62 -19.18 2.26
CA ALA A 50 -9.68 -18.19 2.21
C ALA A 50 -10.60 -18.52 1.04
N PRO A 51 -11.75 -19.18 1.28
CA PRO A 51 -12.77 -19.35 0.26
C PRO A 51 -13.13 -18.00 -0.37
N GLU A 52 -13.40 -17.96 -1.67
CA GLU A 52 -13.51 -16.70 -2.45
C GLU A 52 -14.48 -15.66 -1.85
N ASP A 53 -15.57 -16.12 -1.24
CA ASP A 53 -16.61 -15.27 -0.64
C ASP A 53 -16.44 -15.05 0.88
N SER A 54 -15.37 -15.57 1.47
CA SER A 54 -15.11 -15.40 2.90
C SER A 54 -14.70 -13.95 3.22
N ASN A 55 -15.02 -13.49 4.44
CA ASN A 55 -14.54 -12.20 4.94
C ASN A 55 -13.01 -12.10 4.87
N LEU A 56 -12.31 -13.22 5.05
CA LEU A 56 -10.86 -13.28 4.94
C LEU A 56 -10.37 -13.03 3.50
N ALA A 57 -11.00 -13.66 2.50
CA ALA A 57 -10.67 -13.43 1.09
C ALA A 57 -10.96 -11.97 0.71
N LEU A 58 -12.13 -11.44 1.10
CA LEU A 58 -12.49 -10.05 0.86
C LEU A 58 -11.52 -9.06 1.50
N ALA A 59 -11.06 -9.34 2.72
CA ALA A 59 -10.05 -8.51 3.38
C ALA A 59 -8.70 -8.53 2.66
N ARG A 60 -8.22 -9.71 2.25
CA ARG A 60 -6.97 -9.85 1.48
C ARG A 60 -7.05 -9.12 0.14
N LYS A 61 -8.16 -9.28 -0.60
CA LYS A 61 -8.44 -8.53 -1.83
C LYS A 61 -8.44 -7.02 -1.59
N SER A 62 -9.06 -6.58 -0.49
CA SER A 62 -9.13 -5.15 -0.13
C SER A 62 -7.74 -4.58 0.15
N ILE A 63 -6.89 -5.28 0.91
CA ILE A 63 -5.51 -4.86 1.13
C ILE A 63 -4.74 -4.81 -0.19
N PHE A 64 -4.89 -5.82 -1.05
CA PHE A 64 -4.26 -5.80 -2.37
C PHE A 64 -4.70 -4.56 -3.19
N ARG A 65 -6.01 -4.28 -3.27
CA ARG A 65 -6.55 -3.09 -3.95
C ARG A 65 -6.04 -1.77 -3.36
N LEU A 66 -5.99 -1.65 -2.04
CA LEU A 66 -5.43 -0.47 -1.38
C LEU A 66 -3.95 -0.29 -1.73
N THR A 67 -3.22 -1.40 -1.84
CA THR A 67 -1.81 -1.40 -2.21
C THR A 67 -1.64 -1.00 -3.69
N GLU A 68 -2.55 -1.36 -4.59
CA GLU A 68 -2.56 -0.88 -5.99
C GLU A 68 -2.82 0.63 -6.07
N ILE A 69 -3.78 1.14 -5.28
CA ILE A 69 -4.11 2.57 -5.22
C ILE A 69 -2.91 3.36 -4.69
N LEU A 70 -2.25 2.85 -3.66
CA LEU A 70 -1.02 3.43 -3.10
C LEU A 70 0.05 3.62 -4.19
N VAL A 71 0.28 2.59 -5.02
CA VAL A 71 1.23 2.69 -6.13
C VAL A 71 0.76 3.64 -7.20
N ALA A 72 -0.51 3.60 -7.60
CA ALA A 72 -1.04 4.54 -8.59
C ALA A 72 -0.83 6.00 -8.16
N TYR A 73 -1.06 6.33 -6.89
CA TYR A 73 -0.83 7.68 -6.36
C TYR A 73 0.63 8.08 -6.32
N LEU A 74 1.53 7.18 -5.92
CA LEU A 74 2.96 7.49 -5.91
C LEU A 74 3.55 7.57 -7.34
N SER A 75 3.11 6.71 -8.26
CA SER A 75 3.55 6.74 -9.67
C SER A 75 2.98 7.93 -10.45
N ALA A 76 1.90 8.56 -9.98
CA ALA A 76 1.40 9.82 -10.54
C ALA A 76 2.36 11.00 -10.34
N VAL A 77 3.28 10.91 -9.37
CA VAL A 77 4.33 11.93 -9.18
C VAL A 77 5.41 11.76 -10.24
N SER A 78 5.61 12.80 -11.05
CA SER A 78 6.58 12.75 -12.16
C SER A 78 7.99 12.38 -11.67
N PRO A 79 8.74 11.52 -12.39
CA PRO A 79 10.15 11.24 -12.12
C PRO A 79 11.04 12.48 -12.00
N SER A 80 10.69 13.56 -12.70
CA SER A 80 11.41 14.83 -12.67
C SER A 80 10.94 15.81 -11.59
N SER A 81 9.91 15.46 -10.82
CA SER A 81 9.31 16.37 -9.82
C SER A 81 10.30 16.69 -8.70
N PRO A 82 10.37 17.96 -8.24
CA PRO A 82 11.10 18.32 -7.02
C PRO A 82 10.64 17.51 -5.80
N LEU A 83 9.36 17.13 -5.73
CA LEU A 83 8.82 16.30 -4.64
C LEU A 83 9.50 14.93 -4.59
N ARG A 84 9.78 14.34 -5.77
CA ARG A 84 10.49 13.06 -5.88
C ARG A 84 11.95 13.15 -5.45
N GLN A 85 12.59 14.27 -5.75
CA GLN A 85 13.97 14.54 -5.36
C GLN A 85 14.08 14.80 -3.85
N ALA A 86 13.14 15.55 -3.28
CA ALA A 86 13.10 15.87 -1.86
C ALA A 86 12.83 14.64 -0.97
N HIS A 87 12.10 13.65 -1.50
CA HIS A 87 11.70 12.45 -0.76
C HIS A 87 12.13 11.15 -1.45
N SER A 88 13.38 11.08 -1.92
CA SER A 88 13.87 9.94 -2.74
C SER A 88 13.62 8.57 -2.09
N GLY A 89 13.79 8.44 -0.77
CA GLY A 89 13.57 7.17 -0.05
C GLY A 89 12.13 6.64 -0.16
N ILE A 90 11.12 7.52 -0.19
CA ILE A 90 9.71 7.16 -0.39
C ILE A 90 9.52 6.54 -1.78
N PHE A 91 10.17 7.12 -2.79
CA PHE A 91 10.03 6.68 -4.19
C PHE A 91 10.95 5.51 -4.56
N ASP A 92 11.99 5.25 -3.78
CA ASP A 92 12.77 4.00 -3.88
C ASP A 92 11.92 2.80 -3.43
N LEU A 93 11.11 2.98 -2.37
CA LEU A 93 10.17 1.96 -1.88
C LEU A 93 9.04 1.68 -2.88
N LEU A 94 8.59 2.71 -3.62
CA LEU A 94 7.67 2.52 -4.75
C LEU A 94 8.23 1.52 -5.77
N GLY A 95 9.51 1.65 -6.13
CA GLY A 95 10.17 0.73 -7.07
C GLY A 95 10.24 -0.72 -6.57
N ALA A 96 10.20 -0.93 -5.24
CA ALA A 96 10.11 -2.26 -4.65
C ALA A 96 8.68 -2.82 -4.60
N LEU A 97 7.67 -1.96 -4.55
CA LEU A 97 6.25 -2.35 -4.58
C LEU A 97 5.79 -2.71 -5.99
N GLU A 98 6.10 -1.88 -7.01
CA GLU A 98 5.58 -2.02 -8.39
C GLU A 98 5.64 -3.46 -8.98
N PRO A 99 6.73 -4.24 -8.81
CA PRO A 99 6.80 -5.61 -9.34
C PRO A 99 5.81 -6.58 -8.69
N LEU A 100 5.33 -6.29 -7.47
CA LEU A 100 4.50 -7.20 -6.67
C LEU A 100 3.06 -7.27 -7.17
N TYR A 101 2.59 -6.31 -7.96
CA TYR A 101 1.21 -6.27 -8.48
C TYR A 101 1.05 -6.99 -9.81
N ILE A 102 2.12 -7.05 -10.61
CA ILE A 102 2.07 -7.67 -11.95
C ILE A 102 1.80 -9.18 -11.84
N ILE A 103 2.17 -9.79 -10.71
CA ILE A 103 2.16 -11.23 -10.50
C ILE A 103 0.98 -11.67 -9.60
N TYR A 104 0.15 -10.75 -9.10
CA TYR A 104 -0.85 -11.12 -8.11
C TYR A 104 -1.96 -12.03 -8.67
N ASP A 105 -1.96 -13.25 -8.18
CA ASP A 105 -3.10 -14.15 -8.10
C ASP A 105 -3.58 -14.20 -6.63
N GLU A 106 -4.88 -14.24 -6.41
CA GLU A 106 -5.48 -14.35 -5.07
C GLU A 106 -4.98 -15.61 -4.33
N SER A 107 -4.65 -16.66 -5.08
CA SER A 107 -4.03 -17.88 -4.57
C SER A 107 -2.62 -17.67 -3.98
N GLU A 108 -1.95 -16.58 -4.37
CA GLU A 108 -0.58 -16.22 -3.98
C GLU A 108 -0.50 -15.16 -2.86
N TRP A 109 -1.59 -14.96 -2.10
CA TRP A 109 -1.65 -13.99 -1.00
C TRP A 109 -0.40 -14.01 -0.09
N ARG A 110 0.04 -15.20 0.32
CA ARG A 110 1.20 -15.33 1.24
C ARG A 110 2.47 -14.79 0.61
N PHE A 111 2.68 -15.08 -0.69
CA PHE A 111 3.82 -14.60 -1.43
C PHE A 111 3.79 -13.08 -1.54
N PHE A 112 2.67 -12.52 -2.01
CA PHE A 112 2.45 -11.07 -2.09
C PHE A 112 2.71 -10.40 -0.75
N TRP A 113 2.02 -10.81 0.31
CA TRP A 113 2.08 -10.11 1.59
C TRP A 113 3.46 -10.21 2.25
N SER A 114 4.15 -11.35 2.15
CA SER A 114 5.52 -11.50 2.69
C SER A 114 6.53 -10.52 2.10
N ARG A 115 6.27 -10.05 0.87
CA ARG A 115 7.11 -9.08 0.16
C ARG A 115 6.59 -7.65 0.35
N ALA A 116 5.28 -7.45 0.27
CA ALA A 116 4.66 -6.14 0.31
C ALA A 116 4.66 -5.54 1.72
N GLN A 117 4.36 -6.33 2.75
CA GLN A 117 4.25 -5.86 4.14
C GLN A 117 5.46 -5.03 4.61
N PRO A 118 6.71 -5.52 4.54
CA PRO A 118 7.85 -4.74 5.04
C PRO A 118 8.00 -3.42 4.29
N VAL A 119 7.71 -3.39 2.99
CA VAL A 119 7.80 -2.18 2.17
C VAL A 119 6.69 -1.19 2.51
N ILE A 120 5.45 -1.66 2.70
CA ILE A 120 4.30 -0.84 3.13
C ILE A 120 4.58 -0.20 4.50
N LEU A 121 5.11 -0.97 5.45
CA LEU A 121 5.39 -0.48 6.80
C LEU A 121 6.51 0.56 6.78
N GLU A 122 7.61 0.28 6.09
CA GLU A 122 8.72 1.23 5.94
C GLU A 122 8.28 2.51 5.22
N LEU A 123 7.44 2.38 4.19
CA LEU A 123 6.86 3.52 3.49
C LEU A 123 5.99 4.38 4.41
N GLY A 124 5.21 3.76 5.29
CA GLY A 124 4.46 4.46 6.33
C GLY A 124 5.36 5.27 7.27
N VAL A 125 6.47 4.67 7.73
CA VAL A 125 7.45 5.35 8.58
C VAL A 125 8.09 6.55 7.88
N GLN A 126 8.49 6.41 6.61
CA GLN A 126 9.10 7.52 5.88
C GLN A 126 8.12 8.65 5.58
N LEU A 127 6.86 8.32 5.26
CA LEU A 127 5.80 9.31 5.09
C LEU A 127 5.52 10.07 6.40
N ASP A 128 5.48 9.37 7.52
CA ASP A 128 5.31 9.97 8.85
C ASP A 128 6.45 10.95 9.17
N GLN A 129 7.70 10.50 9.04
CA GLN A 129 8.90 11.29 9.30
C GLN A 129 9.02 12.51 8.39
N ALA A 130 8.50 12.43 7.17
CA ALA A 130 8.44 13.55 6.24
C ALA A 130 7.28 14.52 6.52
N GLY A 131 6.47 14.29 7.56
CA GLY A 131 5.38 15.17 7.98
C GLY A 131 4.06 14.95 7.22
N PHE A 132 3.90 13.80 6.56
CA PHE A 132 2.65 13.44 5.87
C PHE A 132 1.68 12.65 6.74
N GLY A 133 2.09 12.27 7.96
CA GLY A 133 1.32 11.46 8.90
C GLY A 133 0.07 12.12 9.51
N GLY A 134 -0.02 13.44 9.42
CA GLY A 134 -1.02 14.23 10.13
C GLY A 134 -0.60 14.52 11.58
N ASP A 135 -1.02 15.68 12.07
CA ASP A 135 -0.91 16.08 13.48
C ASP A 135 -1.94 15.35 14.36
#